data_AF-A0A7S0CYG9-F1
#
_entry.id   AF-A0A7S0CYG9-F1
#
_cell.length_a   1.000
_cell.length_b   1.000
_cell.length_c   1.000
_cell.angle_alpha   90.00
_cell.angle_beta   90.00
_cell.angle_gamma   90.00
#
_symmetry.space_group_name_H-M   'P 1'
#
loop_
_entity.id
_entity.type
_entity.pdbx_description
1 polymer ?
#
loop_
_entity_poly.entity_id
_entity_poly.type
_entity_poly.pdbx_seq_one_letter_code
_entity_poly.pdbx_strand_id
1 'polypeptide(L)'
;VLSFGVAGAPPGFLPRKAAPQGRALVKGSVLDVVLTGADRDVDDAEDGDTKKNKSKASKASKPRETLSALSTTADRRRVASAVTHESDTVSVSTLLPGMLVNARIKAVLADGVSANFMTYFVATVDSFHVGDAVVDRRNESDRVDGPAIDLAKTHRVGERCRARVLFVDHETKRVGLSLRPHLVNYGAPRTHETSGVDDASHRAPDAASIVLGPDVGLPPLGFVCETAVVRRVDKDVGVLLEVESSVDSHGSHGTVKKSSKTLGYCHISDASDAHVENLTKLFKPNARVRCRVVGRRA
;
A
#
# COMPACT_ATOMS: atom_id res chain seq x y z
N VAL A 1 -14.02 -14.29 24.85
CA VAL A 1 -12.65 -13.92 25.21
C VAL A 1 -11.74 -14.60 24.23
N LEU A 2 -10.87 -13.87 23.53
CA LEU A 2 -9.90 -14.48 22.64
C LEU A 2 -8.57 -14.56 23.37
N SER A 3 -8.07 -15.78 23.57
CA SER A 3 -6.71 -16.00 24.06
C SER A 3 -5.75 -15.83 22.89
N PHE A 4 -4.75 -14.97 23.05
CA PHE A 4 -3.68 -14.77 22.08
C PHE A 4 -2.34 -14.74 22.82
N GLY A 5 -1.25 -15.16 22.20
CA GLY A 5 0.05 -15.19 22.89
C GLY A 5 1.20 -15.49 21.95
N VAL A 6 2.38 -15.01 22.33
CA VAL A 6 3.65 -15.38 21.72
C VAL A 6 4.00 -16.79 22.20
N ALA A 7 4.55 -17.64 21.32
CA ALA A 7 4.98 -18.98 21.71
C ALA A 7 5.95 -18.91 22.91
N GLY A 8 5.64 -19.63 23.99
CA GLY A 8 6.42 -19.63 25.22
C GLY A 8 6.05 -18.54 26.26
N ALA A 9 5.12 -17.63 25.94
CA ALA A 9 4.60 -16.64 26.87
C ALA A 9 3.22 -17.06 27.44
N PRO A 10 2.82 -16.59 28.63
CA PRO A 10 1.47 -16.79 29.16
C PRO A 10 0.41 -16.26 28.17
N PRO A 11 -0.74 -16.94 28.02
CA PRO A 11 -1.79 -16.47 27.14
C PRO A 11 -2.35 -15.12 27.61
N GLY A 12 -2.31 -14.14 26.71
CA GLY A 12 -2.91 -12.82 26.88
C GLY A 12 -4.42 -12.81 26.58
N PHE A 13 -5.08 -11.73 26.98
CA PHE A 13 -6.52 -11.52 26.83
C PHE A 13 -6.80 -10.35 25.89
N LEU A 14 -7.48 -10.58 24.76
CA LEU A 14 -7.96 -9.49 23.89
C LEU A 14 -9.47 -9.27 24.13
N PRO A 15 -9.86 -8.12 24.72
CA PRO A 15 -11.28 -7.79 24.89
C PRO A 15 -11.99 -7.71 23.54
N ARG A 16 -13.28 -8.11 23.48
CA ARG A 16 -14.09 -7.99 22.24
C ARG A 16 -14.09 -6.56 21.67
N LYS A 17 -14.14 -5.55 22.53
CA LYS A 17 -14.08 -4.13 22.15
C LYS A 17 -12.76 -3.70 21.48
N ALA A 18 -11.69 -4.46 21.71
CA ALA A 18 -10.36 -4.23 21.18
C ALA A 18 -10.03 -5.14 20.00
N ALA A 19 -10.94 -6.06 19.62
CA ALA A 19 -10.82 -6.89 18.43
C ALA A 19 -11.37 -6.14 17.19
N PRO A 20 -10.96 -6.51 15.97
CA PRO A 20 -11.49 -5.90 14.75
C PRO A 20 -12.99 -6.16 14.64
N GLN A 21 -13.77 -5.09 14.42
CA GLN A 21 -15.21 -5.21 14.19
C GLN A 21 -15.49 -5.59 12.73
N GLY A 22 -16.49 -6.44 12.48
CA GLY A 22 -16.91 -6.81 11.11
C GLY A 22 -16.14 -7.97 10.46
N ARG A 23 -15.13 -8.54 11.13
CA ARG A 23 -14.45 -9.77 10.68
C ARG A 23 -14.67 -10.90 11.70
N ALA A 24 -15.19 -12.04 11.25
CA ALA A 24 -15.24 -13.23 12.08
C ALA A 24 -13.81 -13.72 12.35
N LEU A 25 -13.41 -13.77 13.62
CA LEU A 25 -12.12 -14.31 14.03
C LEU A 25 -12.25 -15.81 14.28
N VAL A 26 -11.45 -16.60 13.57
CA VAL A 26 -11.37 -18.05 13.75
C VAL A 26 -10.03 -18.43 14.38
N LYS A 27 -9.98 -19.56 15.08
CA LYS A 27 -8.74 -20.08 15.67
C LYS A 27 -7.65 -20.20 14.58
N GLY A 28 -6.46 -19.71 14.87
CA GLY A 28 -5.34 -19.67 13.92
C GLY A 28 -5.24 -18.38 13.11
N SER A 29 -6.18 -17.44 13.26
CA SER A 29 -6.05 -16.12 12.65
C SER A 29 -4.89 -15.34 13.26
N VAL A 30 -4.07 -14.71 12.41
CA VAL A 30 -3.07 -13.73 12.84
C VAL A 30 -3.71 -12.35 12.91
N LEU A 31 -3.35 -11.58 13.94
CA LEU A 31 -3.85 -10.23 14.18
C LEU A 31 -2.67 -9.29 14.40
N ASP A 32 -2.67 -8.19 13.67
CA ASP A 32 -1.81 -7.06 13.99
C ASP A 32 -2.42 -6.31 15.17
N VAL A 33 -1.59 -6.04 16.17
CA VAL A 33 -1.98 -5.39 17.41
C VAL A 33 -1.03 -4.25 17.73
N VAL A 34 -1.56 -3.23 18.39
CA VAL A 34 -0.78 -2.12 18.96
C VAL A 34 -0.74 -2.29 20.46
N LEU A 35 0.45 -2.25 21.05
CA LEU A 35 0.62 -2.20 22.50
C LEU A 35 0.21 -0.80 23.00
N THR A 36 -0.71 -0.76 23.95
CA THR A 36 -1.21 0.45 24.60
C THR A 36 -0.78 0.44 26.07
N GLY A 37 -0.13 1.50 26.55
CA GLY A 37 0.24 1.62 27.97
C GLY A 37 1.65 1.18 28.36
N ALA A 38 2.55 1.01 27.39
CA ALA A 38 3.97 1.27 27.65
C ALA A 38 4.16 2.79 27.66
N ASP A 39 4.91 3.32 28.63
CA ASP A 39 5.23 4.74 28.67
C ASP A 39 5.91 5.13 27.34
N ARG A 40 5.23 5.96 26.56
CA ARG A 40 5.83 6.58 25.38
C ARG A 40 6.33 7.94 25.83
N ASP A 41 7.62 8.01 26.19
CA ASP A 41 8.31 9.28 26.35
C ASP A 41 8.58 9.86 24.96
N VAL A 42 7.54 10.41 24.31
CA VAL A 42 7.70 11.10 23.04
C VAL A 42 6.94 12.42 23.12
N ASP A 43 7.71 13.51 23.17
CA ASP A 43 7.20 14.86 22.94
C ASP A 43 6.69 14.92 21.49
N ASP A 44 5.37 14.92 21.31
CA ASP A 44 4.72 15.21 20.04
C ASP A 44 4.93 16.70 19.69
N ALA A 45 6.15 17.06 19.30
CA ALA A 45 6.41 18.31 18.61
C ALA A 45 5.99 18.12 17.15
N GLU A 46 4.74 18.46 16.85
CA GLU A 46 4.35 18.79 15.49
C GLU A 46 5.23 19.95 15.00
N ASP A 47 6.13 19.66 14.07
CA ASP A 47 6.86 20.65 13.30
C ASP A 47 5.90 21.27 12.27
N GLY A 48 4.97 22.06 12.80
CA GLY A 48 3.98 22.85 12.08
C GLY A 48 4.10 24.28 12.58
N ASP A 49 4.65 25.16 11.73
CA ASP A 49 4.82 26.58 12.01
C ASP A 49 3.45 27.26 12.27
N THR A 50 3.04 27.26 13.53
CA THR A 50 1.96 28.10 14.03
C THR A 50 2.26 28.49 15.47
N LYS A 51 2.81 29.70 15.64
CA LYS A 51 2.80 30.43 16.91
C LYS A 51 1.36 30.47 17.47
N LYS A 52 1.08 29.75 18.57
CA LYS A 52 0.28 30.30 19.69
C LYS A 52 0.27 29.42 20.96
N ASN A 53 0.64 30.08 22.05
CA ASN A 53 0.25 29.89 23.46
C ASN A 53 0.65 28.60 24.20
N LYS A 54 1.83 28.74 24.81
CA LYS A 54 2.32 28.05 26.00
C LYS A 54 1.32 28.19 27.18
N SER A 55 0.67 27.11 27.60
CA SER A 55 0.37 26.81 29.02
C SER A 55 -0.40 25.50 29.18
N LYS A 56 0.22 24.47 29.75
CA LYS A 56 -0.18 23.85 31.04
C LYS A 56 0.75 22.68 31.35
N ALA A 57 1.17 22.64 32.60
CA ALA A 57 2.15 21.73 33.18
C ALA A 57 1.86 20.26 32.87
N SER A 58 2.86 19.56 32.32
CA SER A 58 2.94 18.10 32.34
C SER A 58 3.10 17.66 33.80
N LYS A 59 2.02 17.10 34.37
CA LYS A 59 2.12 16.33 35.61
C LYS A 59 2.98 15.11 35.31
N ALA A 60 4.17 15.05 35.90
CA ALA A 60 4.99 13.85 35.97
C ALA A 60 4.12 12.69 36.49
N SER A 61 3.84 11.71 35.64
CA SER A 61 3.22 10.45 36.05
C SER A 61 4.25 9.67 36.87
N LYS A 62 3.86 9.29 38.09
CA LYS A 62 4.66 8.42 38.97
C LYS A 62 5.02 7.12 38.22
N PRO A 63 6.21 6.53 38.47
CA PRO A 63 6.61 5.27 37.86
C PRO A 63 5.61 4.21 38.27
N ARG A 64 4.88 3.67 37.30
CA ARG A 64 3.84 2.69 37.55
C ARG A 64 4.53 1.34 37.74
N GLU A 65 4.23 0.66 38.85
CA GLU A 65 4.69 -0.70 39.16
C GLU A 65 4.68 -1.59 37.91
N THR A 66 5.70 -2.44 37.78
CA THR A 66 5.90 -3.39 36.67
C THR A 66 4.59 -4.09 36.32
N LEU A 67 3.92 -3.63 35.27
CA LEU A 67 2.66 -4.23 34.82
C LEU A 67 2.98 -5.64 34.31
N SER A 68 2.41 -6.67 34.96
CA SER A 68 2.55 -8.07 34.54
C SER A 68 1.86 -8.38 33.21
N ALA A 69 1.11 -7.41 32.65
CA ALA A 69 0.44 -7.51 31.37
C ALA A 69 0.49 -6.18 30.60
N LEU A 70 0.86 -6.25 29.32
CA LEU A 70 0.76 -5.15 28.36
C LEU A 70 -0.68 -5.07 27.84
N SER A 71 -1.29 -3.87 27.87
CA SER A 71 -2.59 -3.69 27.21
C SER A 71 -2.39 -3.59 25.69
N THR A 72 -3.32 -4.13 24.90
CA THR A 72 -3.20 -4.17 23.44
C THR A 72 -4.54 -3.89 22.76
N THR A 73 -4.47 -3.45 21.51
CA THR A 73 -5.65 -3.23 20.65
C THR A 73 -5.39 -3.69 19.23
N ALA A 74 -6.36 -4.40 18.65
CA ALA A 74 -6.43 -4.78 17.24
C ALA A 74 -7.43 -3.90 16.47
N ASP A 75 -7.80 -2.73 17.01
CA ASP A 75 -8.67 -1.81 16.31
C ASP A 75 -8.01 -1.36 15.00
N ARG A 76 -8.72 -1.53 13.89
CA ARG A 76 -8.16 -1.31 12.55
C ARG A 76 -7.63 0.12 12.37
N ARG A 77 -8.31 1.12 12.91
CA ARG A 77 -7.88 2.53 12.76
C ARG A 77 -6.59 2.77 13.55
N ARG A 78 -6.51 2.23 14.77
CA ARG A 78 -5.30 2.34 15.61
C ARG A 78 -4.11 1.58 15.01
N VAL A 79 -4.32 0.38 14.48
CA VAL A 79 -3.28 -0.39 13.78
C VAL A 79 -2.83 0.34 12.50
N ALA A 80 -3.78 0.90 11.75
CA ALA A 80 -3.48 1.64 10.53
C ALA A 80 -2.65 2.90 10.79
N SER A 81 -2.82 3.57 11.93
CA SER A 81 -2.13 4.83 12.25
C SER A 81 -0.93 4.69 13.19
N ALA A 82 -0.65 3.49 13.72
CA ALA A 82 0.46 3.25 14.64
C ALA A 82 1.81 3.32 13.91
N VAL A 83 2.41 4.49 13.92
CA VAL A 83 3.75 4.73 13.40
C VAL A 83 4.77 4.13 14.36
N THR A 84 5.71 3.38 13.80
CA THR A 84 6.89 2.87 14.51
C THR A 84 7.98 3.94 14.46
N HIS A 85 8.54 4.26 15.63
CA HIS A 85 9.58 5.25 15.79
C HIS A 85 10.95 4.58 15.98
N GLU A 86 12.01 5.37 15.88
CA GLU A 86 13.38 4.90 16.07
C GLU A 86 13.62 4.33 17.47
N SER A 87 12.91 4.84 18.49
CA SER A 87 12.93 4.30 19.86
C SER A 87 12.37 2.88 19.96
N ASP A 88 11.49 2.48 19.04
CA ASP A 88 10.79 1.20 19.08
C ASP A 88 11.60 0.07 18.44
N THR A 89 12.64 0.42 17.65
CA THR A 89 13.39 -0.52 16.83
C THR A 89 14.89 -0.22 16.89
N VAL A 90 15.63 -1.14 17.52
CA VAL A 90 17.07 -0.95 17.78
C VAL A 90 17.93 -1.54 16.64
N SER A 91 17.36 -2.40 15.80
CA SER A 91 18.11 -3.09 14.74
C SER A 91 17.20 -3.58 13.60
N VAL A 92 17.78 -3.90 12.44
CA VAL A 92 17.06 -4.46 11.28
C VAL A 92 16.29 -5.74 11.65
N SER A 93 16.79 -6.53 12.60
CA SER A 93 16.11 -7.77 13.06
C SER A 93 14.82 -7.52 13.84
N THR A 94 14.60 -6.29 14.32
CA THR A 94 13.36 -5.90 15.00
C THR A 94 12.31 -5.32 14.04
N LEU A 95 12.69 -5.04 12.78
CA LEU A 95 11.75 -4.61 11.76
C LEU A 95 10.92 -5.80 11.29
N LEU A 96 9.60 -5.60 11.22
CA LEU A 96 8.67 -6.61 10.76
C LEU A 96 7.84 -6.08 9.57
N PRO A 97 7.48 -6.95 8.62
CA PRO A 97 6.43 -6.65 7.65
C PRO A 97 5.17 -6.13 8.35
N GLY A 98 4.52 -5.14 7.73
CA GLY A 98 3.34 -4.49 8.28
C GLY A 98 3.62 -3.27 9.14
N MET A 99 4.86 -3.02 9.61
CA MET A 99 5.18 -1.80 10.36
C MET A 99 4.94 -0.54 9.51
N LEU A 100 4.25 0.45 10.08
CA LEU A 100 4.10 1.77 9.47
C LEU A 100 5.28 2.65 9.91
N VAL A 101 5.99 3.24 8.97
CA VAL A 101 7.17 4.06 9.25
C VAL A 101 7.07 5.42 8.55
N ASN A 102 7.70 6.42 9.17
CA ASN A 102 7.96 7.69 8.51
C ASN A 102 9.28 7.59 7.73
N ALA A 103 9.19 7.76 6.42
CA ALA A 103 10.32 7.69 5.51
C ALA A 103 10.57 9.05 4.85
N ARG A 104 11.80 9.26 4.41
CA ARG A 104 12.23 10.40 3.60
C ARG A 104 12.85 9.91 2.32
N ILE A 105 12.37 10.41 1.19
CA ILE A 105 12.88 10.04 -0.13
C ILE A 105 14.33 10.51 -0.26
N LYS A 106 15.23 9.56 -0.49
CA LYS A 106 16.67 9.79 -0.68
C LYS A 106 16.99 10.02 -2.16
N ALA A 107 16.44 9.20 -3.04
CA ALA A 107 16.61 9.34 -4.49
C ALA A 107 15.43 8.72 -5.22
N VAL A 108 15.02 9.35 -6.33
CA VAL A 108 14.07 8.79 -7.28
C VAL A 108 14.86 8.02 -8.33
N LEU A 109 14.53 6.74 -8.50
CA LEU A 109 15.17 5.81 -9.44
C LEU A 109 14.27 5.61 -10.66
N ALA A 110 14.78 4.90 -11.67
CA ALA A 110 14.00 4.60 -12.88
C ALA A 110 12.82 3.65 -12.60
N ASP A 111 13.02 2.71 -11.68
CA ASP A 111 12.14 1.59 -11.35
C ASP A 111 11.51 1.71 -9.95
N GLY A 112 11.77 2.80 -9.22
CA GLY A 112 11.34 2.93 -7.84
C GLY A 112 11.86 4.18 -7.14
N VAL A 113 11.77 4.18 -5.82
CA VAL A 113 12.29 5.23 -4.94
C VAL A 113 13.15 4.60 -3.86
N SER A 114 14.31 5.18 -3.58
CA SER A 114 15.06 4.88 -2.36
C SER A 114 14.69 5.85 -1.26
N ALA A 115 14.52 5.36 -0.05
CA ALA A 115 14.12 6.16 1.10
C ALA A 115 14.92 5.78 2.35
N ASN A 116 15.17 6.78 3.19
CA ASN A 116 15.70 6.59 4.53
C ASN A 116 14.55 6.65 5.54
N PHE A 117 14.60 5.83 6.58
CA PHE A 117 13.65 5.89 7.69
C PHE A 117 14.37 5.53 9.00
N MET A 118 13.82 6.01 10.13
CA MET A 118 14.44 5.85 11.46
C MET A 118 15.94 6.18 11.45
N THR A 119 16.28 7.32 10.83
CA THR A 119 17.64 7.88 10.69
C THR A 119 18.61 7.06 9.81
N TYR A 120 18.78 5.77 10.07
CA TYR A 120 19.87 4.96 9.52
C TYR A 120 19.42 3.84 8.57
N PHE A 121 18.15 3.42 8.59
CA PHE A 121 17.71 2.38 7.66
C PHE A 121 17.50 2.93 6.26
N VAL A 122 17.94 2.16 5.27
CA VAL A 122 17.72 2.42 3.85
C VAL A 122 16.75 1.38 3.31
N ALA A 123 15.73 1.84 2.61
CA ALA A 123 14.74 1.00 1.96
C ALA A 123 14.52 1.40 0.51
N THR A 124 13.91 0.48 -0.23
CA THR A 124 13.45 0.70 -1.60
C THR A 124 11.94 0.52 -1.69
N VAL A 125 11.28 1.42 -2.41
CA VAL A 125 9.89 1.31 -2.85
C VAL A 125 9.92 1.02 -4.34
N ASP A 126 9.49 -0.15 -4.73
CA ASP A 126 9.35 -0.51 -6.15
C ASP A 126 8.23 0.32 -6.81
N SER A 127 8.35 0.62 -8.12
CA SER A 127 7.41 1.46 -8.87
C SER A 127 5.96 0.98 -8.80
N PHE A 128 5.74 -0.32 -8.63
CA PHE A 128 4.41 -0.89 -8.44
C PHE A 128 3.84 -0.53 -7.06
N HIS A 129 4.69 -0.29 -6.07
CA HIS A 129 4.32 0.02 -4.68
C HIS A 129 4.32 1.51 -4.33
N VAL A 130 4.57 2.40 -5.29
CA VAL A 130 4.47 3.85 -5.09
C VAL A 130 3.02 4.33 -5.01
N GLY A 131 2.13 3.84 -5.89
CA GLY A 131 0.69 4.09 -5.79
C GLY A 131 0.18 5.42 -6.37
N ASP A 132 0.97 6.12 -7.19
CA ASP A 132 0.60 7.40 -7.83
C ASP A 132 0.65 7.30 -9.37
N ALA A 133 -0.18 6.44 -9.96
CA ALA A 133 -0.36 6.42 -11.41
C ALA A 133 -1.27 7.59 -11.85
N VAL A 134 -0.63 8.73 -12.14
CA VAL A 134 -1.31 9.93 -12.65
C VAL A 134 -0.92 10.14 -14.12
N VAL A 135 -1.89 10.05 -15.02
CA VAL A 135 -1.72 10.35 -16.45
C VAL A 135 -1.74 11.86 -16.71
N ASP A 136 -2.70 12.58 -16.10
CA ASP A 136 -2.74 14.05 -16.03
C ASP A 136 -3.15 14.49 -14.61
N ARG A 137 -2.38 15.40 -14.00
CA ARG A 137 -2.62 15.91 -12.63
C ARG A 137 -3.88 16.76 -12.51
N ARG A 138 -4.40 17.26 -13.63
CA ARG A 138 -5.48 18.25 -13.63
C ARG A 138 -6.86 17.61 -13.52
N ASN A 139 -7.01 16.33 -13.88
CA ASN A 139 -8.29 15.63 -13.84
C ASN A 139 -8.18 14.38 -12.96
N GLU A 140 -8.85 14.43 -11.81
CA GLU A 140 -8.93 13.30 -10.87
C GLU A 140 -9.58 12.06 -11.49
N SER A 141 -10.45 12.24 -12.50
CA SER A 141 -11.10 11.17 -13.24
C SER A 141 -10.19 10.37 -14.18
N ASP A 142 -8.97 10.84 -14.45
CA ASP A 142 -7.97 10.13 -15.29
C ASP A 142 -6.87 9.48 -14.43
N ARG A 143 -7.05 9.46 -13.10
CA ARG A 143 -6.20 8.70 -12.18
C ARG A 143 -6.51 7.22 -12.36
N VAL A 144 -5.51 6.46 -12.79
CA VAL A 144 -5.60 5.01 -12.86
C VAL A 144 -4.84 4.47 -11.66
N ASP A 145 -5.46 3.64 -10.82
CA ASP A 145 -4.73 2.98 -9.75
C ASP A 145 -3.69 2.02 -10.36
N GLY A 146 -2.41 2.16 -10.00
CA GLY A 146 -1.38 1.28 -10.55
C GLY A 146 0.07 1.78 -10.38
N PRO A 147 1.01 1.16 -11.11
CA PRO A 147 2.43 1.49 -11.04
C PRO A 147 2.70 2.90 -11.53
N ALA A 148 3.58 3.63 -10.87
CA ALA A 148 3.90 5.00 -11.25
C ALA A 148 4.46 5.05 -12.68
N ILE A 149 3.82 5.84 -13.56
CA ILE A 149 4.26 6.01 -14.96
C ILE A 149 5.58 6.77 -15.02
N ASP A 150 5.69 7.84 -14.22
CA ASP A 150 6.87 8.71 -14.17
C ASP A 150 7.09 9.19 -12.72
N LEU A 151 8.00 8.52 -12.02
CA LEU A 151 8.27 8.77 -10.61
C LEU A 151 8.91 10.14 -10.37
N ALA A 152 9.71 10.64 -11.32
CA ALA A 152 10.41 11.92 -11.19
C ALA A 152 9.43 13.10 -11.18
N LYS A 153 8.23 12.91 -11.75
CA LYS A 153 7.15 13.87 -11.62
C LYS A 153 6.54 13.78 -10.23
N THR A 154 6.14 12.59 -9.77
CA THR A 154 5.33 12.41 -8.56
C THR A 154 6.09 12.63 -7.27
N HIS A 155 7.39 12.28 -7.23
CA HIS A 155 8.19 12.37 -6.01
C HIS A 155 9.44 13.21 -6.15
N ARG A 156 9.91 13.75 -5.03
CA ARG A 156 11.14 14.55 -4.96
C ARG A 156 12.05 14.09 -3.83
N VAL A 157 13.35 14.28 -4.03
CA VAL A 157 14.34 14.08 -2.98
C VAL A 157 14.04 14.99 -1.78
N GLY A 158 14.09 14.42 -0.58
CA GLY A 158 13.78 15.09 0.67
C GLY A 158 12.29 15.06 1.06
N GLU A 159 11.40 14.63 0.18
CA GLU A 159 9.97 14.47 0.49
C GLU A 159 9.77 13.47 1.63
N ARG A 160 8.86 13.79 2.56
CA ARG A 160 8.49 12.93 3.68
C ARG A 160 7.23 12.16 3.32
N CYS A 161 7.21 10.86 3.57
CA CYS A 161 6.07 10.02 3.29
C CYS A 161 5.86 8.99 4.41
N ARG A 162 4.61 8.54 4.56
CA ARG A 162 4.29 7.36 5.36
C ARG A 162 4.36 6.14 4.47
N ALA A 163 5.07 5.12 4.93
CA ALA A 163 5.27 3.89 4.18
C ALA A 163 5.00 2.68 5.08
N ARG A 164 4.51 1.58 4.50
CA ARG A 164 4.38 0.31 5.21
C ARG A 164 5.49 -0.64 4.77
N VAL A 165 6.14 -1.29 5.73
CA VAL A 165 7.15 -2.32 5.48
C VAL A 165 6.46 -3.51 4.82
N LEU A 166 6.93 -3.90 3.63
CA LEU A 166 6.45 -5.06 2.89
C LEU A 166 7.24 -6.31 3.26
N PHE A 167 8.56 -6.19 3.29
CA PHE A 167 9.46 -7.28 3.62
C PHE A 167 10.74 -6.72 4.25
N VAL A 168 11.40 -7.60 5.01
CA VAL A 168 12.73 -7.37 5.56
C VAL A 168 13.55 -8.60 5.23
N ASP A 169 14.59 -8.42 4.42
CA ASP A 169 15.62 -9.41 4.19
C ASP A 169 16.73 -9.18 5.20
N HIS A 170 16.82 -10.06 6.19
CA HIS A 170 17.80 -9.96 7.26
C HIS A 170 19.22 -10.35 6.83
N GLU A 171 19.37 -11.12 5.75
CA GLU A 171 20.66 -11.56 5.23
C GLU A 171 21.32 -10.42 4.44
N THR A 172 20.58 -9.84 3.50
CA THR A 172 21.08 -8.74 2.66
C THR A 172 20.83 -7.35 3.24
N LYS A 173 20.15 -7.27 4.40
CA LYS A 173 19.72 -6.03 5.06
C LYS A 173 18.86 -5.14 4.16
N ARG A 174 18.09 -5.73 3.24
CA ARG A 174 17.19 -5.01 2.35
C ARG A 174 15.81 -4.89 2.97
N VAL A 175 15.25 -3.69 2.92
CA VAL A 175 13.89 -3.41 3.37
C VAL A 175 13.07 -2.92 2.18
N GLY A 176 11.97 -3.61 1.91
CA GLY A 176 10.97 -3.19 0.93
C GLY A 176 9.87 -2.36 1.60
N LEU A 177 9.56 -1.20 1.04
CA LEU A 177 8.49 -0.33 1.51
C LEU A 177 7.37 -0.23 0.45
N SER A 178 6.17 0.11 0.91
CA SER A 178 5.05 0.48 0.06
C SER A 178 4.44 1.81 0.47
N LEU A 179 4.17 2.65 -0.54
CA LEU A 179 3.45 3.91 -0.44
C LEU A 179 1.99 3.78 -0.92
N ARG A 180 1.61 2.64 -1.52
CA ARG A 180 0.21 2.38 -1.92
C ARG A 180 -0.78 2.73 -0.81
N PRO A 181 -1.77 3.60 -1.08
CA PRO A 181 -2.67 4.11 -0.05
C PRO A 181 -3.40 3.02 0.73
N HIS A 182 -3.84 1.96 0.07
CA HIS A 182 -4.55 0.86 0.74
C HIS A 182 -3.64 0.05 1.67
N LEU A 183 -2.36 -0.12 1.33
CA LEU A 183 -1.41 -0.79 2.22
C LEU A 183 -0.98 0.13 3.37
N VAL A 184 -0.72 1.42 3.09
CA VAL A 184 -0.38 2.41 4.12
C VAL A 184 -1.53 2.54 5.15
N ASN A 185 -2.77 2.63 4.67
CA ASN A 185 -3.97 2.78 5.50
C ASN A 185 -4.55 1.46 6.03
N TYR A 186 -3.88 0.33 5.79
CA TYR A 186 -4.31 -0.99 6.24
C TYR A 186 -5.77 -1.30 5.82
N GLY A 187 -6.03 -1.18 4.52
CA GLY A 187 -7.33 -1.35 3.91
C GLY A 187 -7.32 -2.08 2.57
N ALA A 188 -8.53 -2.32 2.07
CA ALA A 188 -8.71 -2.93 0.76
C ALA A 188 -8.30 -1.95 -0.35
N PRO A 189 -7.83 -2.45 -1.50
CA PRO A 189 -7.65 -1.64 -2.70
C PRO A 189 -8.94 -0.87 -3.04
N ARG A 190 -8.80 0.36 -3.55
CA ARG A 190 -9.96 1.15 -4.00
C ARG A 190 -10.58 0.48 -5.22
N THR A 191 -11.90 0.55 -5.33
CA THR A 191 -12.63 0.16 -6.54
C THR A 191 -13.07 1.42 -7.28
N HIS A 192 -13.09 1.40 -8.62
CA HIS A 192 -13.52 2.51 -9.48
C HIS A 192 -15.04 2.85 -9.35
N GLU A 193 -15.71 2.31 -8.33
CA GLU A 193 -17.09 2.64 -7.94
C GLU A 193 -17.14 3.49 -6.66
N THR A 194 -16.02 3.59 -5.94
CA THR A 194 -15.92 4.32 -4.65
C THR A 194 -15.43 5.76 -4.81
N SER A 195 -15.48 6.34 -6.02
CA SER A 195 -15.12 7.75 -6.26
C SER A 195 -16.14 8.76 -5.71
N GLY A 196 -17.01 8.33 -4.80
CA GLY A 196 -17.97 9.20 -4.13
C GLY A 196 -18.75 8.42 -3.11
N VAL A 197 -18.11 8.05 -2.00
CA VAL A 197 -18.58 8.11 -0.59
C VAL A 197 -17.46 7.49 0.24
N ASP A 198 -16.83 8.28 1.12
CA ASP A 198 -15.94 7.81 2.18
C ASP A 198 -16.72 7.03 3.27
N ASP A 199 -17.54 6.04 2.87
CA ASP A 199 -18.22 5.18 3.83
C ASP A 199 -17.30 4.01 4.17
N ALA A 200 -16.44 4.26 5.16
CA ALA A 200 -15.64 3.25 5.82
C ALA A 200 -16.48 2.23 6.63
N SER A 201 -17.82 2.28 6.52
CA SER A 201 -18.75 1.31 7.06
C SER A 201 -19.60 0.69 5.95
N HIS A 202 -19.81 -0.63 6.00
CA HIS A 202 -20.76 -1.40 5.18
C HIS A 202 -20.36 -1.84 3.77
N ARG A 203 -19.25 -2.56 3.64
CA ARG A 203 -19.30 -3.90 3.00
C ARG A 203 -18.10 -4.73 3.45
N ALA A 204 -18.33 -5.84 4.13
CA ALA A 204 -17.31 -6.88 4.17
C ALA A 204 -17.05 -7.30 2.72
N PRO A 205 -15.80 -7.32 2.23
CA PRO A 205 -15.53 -7.90 0.92
C PRO A 205 -16.04 -9.33 0.96
N ASP A 206 -16.95 -9.68 0.05
CA ASP A 206 -17.43 -11.05 -0.08
C ASP A 206 -16.27 -11.99 -0.47
N ALA A 207 -16.41 -13.29 -0.21
CA ALA A 207 -15.35 -14.25 -0.49
C ALA A 207 -14.93 -14.24 -1.98
N ALA A 208 -15.84 -13.86 -2.88
CA ALA A 208 -15.56 -13.67 -4.30
C ALA A 208 -14.66 -12.45 -4.57
N SER A 209 -14.90 -11.29 -3.96
CA SER A 209 -14.03 -10.10 -4.09
C SER A 209 -12.67 -10.27 -3.42
N ILE A 210 -12.54 -11.16 -2.43
CA ILE A 210 -11.25 -11.54 -1.83
C ILE A 210 -10.45 -12.46 -2.77
N VAL A 211 -11.11 -13.34 -3.51
CA VAL A 211 -10.46 -14.38 -4.35
C VAL A 211 -10.27 -13.93 -5.81
N LEU A 212 -11.21 -13.15 -6.36
CA LEU A 212 -11.24 -12.68 -7.75
C LEU A 212 -10.86 -11.19 -7.88
N GLY A 213 -10.66 -10.51 -6.75
CA GLY A 213 -10.66 -9.05 -6.66
C GLY A 213 -12.10 -8.50 -6.71
N PRO A 214 -12.39 -7.34 -6.10
CA PRO A 214 -13.68 -6.67 -6.34
C PRO A 214 -13.87 -6.40 -7.85
N ASP A 215 -15.09 -6.06 -8.29
CA ASP A 215 -15.35 -5.60 -9.67
C ASP A 215 -14.56 -4.31 -9.96
N VAL A 216 -13.26 -4.45 -10.25
CA VAL A 216 -12.29 -3.36 -10.35
C VAL A 216 -12.36 -2.68 -11.73
N GLY A 217 -13.38 -2.98 -12.54
CA GLY A 217 -13.47 -2.48 -13.92
C GLY A 217 -12.27 -2.92 -14.77
N LEU A 218 -11.61 -4.03 -14.38
CA LEU A 218 -10.49 -4.60 -15.13
C LEU A 218 -11.01 -5.32 -16.37
N PRO A 219 -10.29 -5.25 -17.50
CA PRO A 219 -10.68 -5.98 -18.70
C PRO A 219 -10.76 -7.50 -18.44
N PRO A 220 -11.68 -8.25 -19.09
CA PRO A 220 -11.78 -9.70 -18.93
C PRO A 220 -10.52 -10.43 -19.40
N LEU A 221 -10.26 -11.62 -18.85
CA LEU A 221 -9.19 -12.48 -19.35
C LEU A 221 -9.46 -12.85 -20.82
N GLY A 222 -8.41 -12.86 -21.62
CA GLY A 222 -8.49 -13.06 -23.07
C GLY A 222 -8.89 -11.82 -23.88
N PHE A 223 -9.29 -10.72 -23.22
CA PHE A 223 -9.60 -9.45 -23.88
C PHE A 223 -8.42 -8.98 -24.73
N VAL A 224 -8.69 -8.61 -25.97
CA VAL A 224 -7.70 -8.06 -26.90
C VAL A 224 -7.96 -6.57 -27.04
N CYS A 225 -6.98 -5.77 -26.64
CA CYS A 225 -6.99 -4.34 -26.86
C CYS A 225 -6.12 -4.04 -28.09
N GLU A 226 -6.73 -3.51 -29.15
CA GLU A 226 -6.00 -3.17 -30.39
C GLU A 226 -5.20 -1.86 -30.28
N THR A 227 -5.50 -1.02 -29.29
CA THR A 227 -4.96 0.35 -29.19
C THR A 227 -4.39 0.67 -27.81
N ALA A 228 -3.87 -0.33 -27.09
CA ALA A 228 -3.24 -0.11 -25.80
C ALA A 228 -2.04 0.85 -25.94
N VAL A 229 -1.89 1.77 -24.99
CA VAL A 229 -0.86 2.81 -25.06
C VAL A 229 0.33 2.41 -24.21
N VAL A 230 1.52 2.40 -24.80
CA VAL A 230 2.76 2.17 -24.06
C VAL A 230 3.03 3.36 -23.15
N ARG A 231 2.99 3.16 -21.83
CA ARG A 231 3.23 4.22 -20.84
C ARG A 231 4.69 4.25 -20.37
N ARG A 232 5.31 3.08 -20.20
CA ARG A 232 6.71 2.95 -19.78
C ARG A 232 7.35 1.72 -20.41
N VAL A 233 8.64 1.81 -20.75
CA VAL A 233 9.42 0.69 -21.27
C VAL A 233 10.61 0.49 -20.34
N ASP A 234 10.60 -0.63 -19.63
CA ASP A 234 11.68 -1.06 -18.76
C ASP A 234 12.56 -2.01 -19.58
N LYS A 235 13.63 -1.45 -20.16
CA LYS A 235 14.44 -2.01 -21.28
C LYS A 235 14.64 -3.53 -21.24
N ASP A 236 15.00 -4.06 -20.07
CA ASP A 236 15.40 -5.46 -19.86
C ASP A 236 14.41 -6.22 -18.96
N VAL A 237 13.22 -5.66 -18.69
CA VAL A 237 12.22 -6.24 -17.76
C VAL A 237 10.85 -6.37 -18.40
N GLY A 238 10.32 -5.30 -19.01
CA GLY A 238 8.94 -5.31 -19.48
C GLY A 238 8.40 -3.97 -19.94
N VAL A 239 7.11 -3.95 -20.26
CA VAL A 239 6.40 -2.79 -20.80
C VAL A 239 5.14 -2.55 -19.97
N LEU A 240 4.98 -1.32 -19.48
CA LEU A 240 3.76 -0.85 -18.85
C LEU A 240 2.83 -0.29 -19.93
N LEU A 241 1.62 -0.84 -19.99
CA LEU A 241 0.58 -0.51 -20.95
C LEU A 241 -0.61 0.11 -20.23
N GLU A 242 -1.21 1.12 -20.84
CA GLU A 242 -2.56 1.56 -20.50
C GLU A 242 -3.55 0.89 -21.44
N VAL A 243 -4.50 0.18 -20.86
CA VAL A 243 -5.55 -0.56 -21.56
C VAL A 243 -6.87 0.13 -21.25
N GLU A 244 -7.55 0.59 -22.30
CA GLU A 244 -8.92 1.05 -22.22
C GLU A 244 -9.85 -0.12 -22.55
N SER A 245 -10.84 -0.35 -21.70
CA SER A 245 -11.86 -1.38 -21.88
C SER A 245 -13.23 -0.79 -21.61
N SER A 246 -14.13 -0.94 -22.57
CA SER A 246 -15.56 -0.73 -22.36
C SER A 246 -16.19 -2.06 -21.96
N VAL A 247 -16.65 -2.18 -20.72
CA VAL A 247 -17.45 -3.33 -20.29
C VAL A 247 -18.92 -2.92 -20.24
N ASP A 248 -19.76 -3.72 -20.90
CA ASP A 248 -21.21 -3.57 -20.79
C ASP A 248 -21.66 -4.23 -19.48
N SER A 249 -21.85 -3.43 -18.44
CA SER A 249 -22.39 -3.93 -17.17
C SER A 249 -23.92 -3.95 -17.24
N HIS A 250 -24.49 -5.15 -17.25
CA HIS A 250 -25.94 -5.35 -17.15
C HIS A 250 -26.39 -5.20 -15.69
N GLY A 251 -26.78 -3.99 -15.30
CA GLY A 251 -27.40 -3.72 -14.00
C GLY A 251 -28.93 -3.87 -14.04
N SER A 252 -29.57 -3.93 -12.87
CA SER A 252 -31.05 -4.02 -12.77
C SER A 252 -31.79 -2.79 -13.33
N HIS A 253 -31.07 -1.70 -13.62
CA HIS A 253 -31.61 -0.44 -14.15
C HIS A 253 -31.23 -0.15 -15.62
N GLY A 254 -30.71 -1.13 -16.36
CA GLY A 254 -30.39 -1.00 -17.79
C GLY A 254 -28.91 -1.24 -18.11
N THR A 255 -28.55 -1.12 -19.39
CA THR A 255 -27.18 -1.24 -19.90
C THR A 255 -26.45 0.08 -19.75
N VAL A 256 -25.46 0.14 -18.85
CA VAL A 256 -24.55 1.29 -18.76
C VAL A 256 -23.23 0.91 -19.40
N LYS A 257 -22.88 1.59 -20.51
CA LYS A 257 -21.55 1.51 -21.13
C LYS A 257 -20.56 2.26 -20.24
N LYS A 258 -19.76 1.55 -19.45
CA LYS A 258 -18.69 2.14 -18.64
C LYS A 258 -17.35 1.86 -19.33
N SER A 259 -16.67 2.90 -19.79
CA SER A 259 -15.26 2.80 -20.16
C SER A 259 -14.40 2.92 -18.90
N SER A 260 -13.43 2.01 -18.78
CA SER A 260 -12.45 1.98 -17.70
C SER A 260 -11.06 1.97 -18.31
N LYS A 261 -10.15 2.77 -17.73
CA LYS A 261 -8.73 2.70 -18.04
C LYS A 261 -8.02 1.93 -16.94
N THR A 262 -7.10 1.07 -17.32
CA THR A 262 -6.36 0.23 -16.40
C THR A 262 -4.92 0.10 -16.87
N LEU A 263 -3.97 -0.04 -15.93
CA LEU A 263 -2.59 -0.35 -16.25
C LEU A 263 -2.35 -1.86 -16.27
N GLY A 264 -1.71 -2.35 -17.32
CA GLY A 264 -1.22 -3.72 -17.46
C GLY A 264 0.30 -3.73 -17.60
N TYR A 265 0.97 -4.74 -17.06
CA TYR A 265 2.40 -4.92 -17.24
C TYR A 265 2.69 -6.21 -17.98
N CYS A 266 3.50 -6.12 -19.03
CA CYS A 266 3.93 -7.24 -19.84
C CYS A 266 5.43 -7.48 -19.61
N HIS A 267 5.79 -8.68 -19.15
CA HIS A 267 7.20 -9.04 -18.98
C HIS A 267 7.86 -9.27 -20.36
N ILE A 268 9.17 -9.08 -20.46
CA ILE A 268 9.92 -9.22 -21.72
C ILE A 268 9.71 -10.59 -22.39
N SER A 269 9.53 -11.65 -21.60
CA SER A 269 9.23 -13.01 -22.10
C SER A 269 7.90 -13.13 -22.84
N ASP A 270 6.96 -12.24 -22.54
CA ASP A 270 5.58 -12.30 -23.03
C ASP A 270 5.30 -11.18 -24.05
N ALA A 271 6.31 -10.35 -24.34
CA ALA A 271 6.19 -9.18 -25.19
C ALA A 271 6.26 -9.52 -26.69
N SER A 272 6.81 -10.68 -27.05
CA SER A 272 6.93 -11.16 -28.43
C SER A 272 7.06 -12.68 -28.47
N ASP A 273 6.61 -13.29 -29.57
CA ASP A 273 6.80 -14.72 -29.83
C ASP A 273 8.27 -15.07 -30.14
N ALA A 274 9.06 -14.06 -30.57
CA ALA A 274 10.49 -14.20 -30.80
C ALA A 274 11.28 -13.73 -29.58
N HIS A 275 12.51 -14.21 -29.41
CA HIS A 275 13.38 -13.72 -28.36
C HIS A 275 13.70 -12.24 -28.56
N VAL A 276 13.53 -11.45 -27.49
CA VAL A 276 13.82 -10.01 -27.47
C VAL A 276 14.82 -9.74 -26.36
N GLU A 277 16.03 -9.31 -26.71
CA GLU A 277 17.03 -8.89 -25.72
C GLU A 277 16.76 -7.48 -25.18
N ASN A 278 16.10 -6.62 -25.97
CA ASN A 278 15.93 -5.21 -25.64
C ASN A 278 14.60 -4.68 -26.18
N LEU A 279 13.70 -4.33 -25.26
CA LEU A 279 12.34 -3.86 -25.58
C LEU A 279 12.30 -2.48 -26.24
N THR A 280 13.33 -1.65 -26.07
CA THR A 280 13.34 -0.28 -26.63
C THR A 280 13.39 -0.24 -28.16
N LYS A 281 13.75 -1.36 -28.80
CA LYS A 281 13.71 -1.49 -30.27
C LYS A 281 12.29 -1.71 -30.79
N LEU A 282 11.43 -2.35 -30.01
CA LEU A 282 10.07 -2.73 -30.40
C LEU A 282 9.02 -1.74 -29.89
N PHE A 283 9.21 -1.22 -28.68
CA PHE A 283 8.25 -0.38 -28.00
C PHE A 283 8.82 1.01 -27.73
N LYS A 284 7.99 2.03 -27.94
CA LYS A 284 8.31 3.42 -27.61
C LYS A 284 7.20 4.00 -26.74
N PRO A 285 7.51 4.84 -25.75
CA PRO A 285 6.48 5.54 -24.98
C PRO A 285 5.47 6.26 -25.88
N ASN A 286 4.20 6.22 -25.50
CA ASN A 286 3.01 6.70 -26.22
C ASN A 286 2.69 6.00 -27.56
N ALA A 287 3.44 4.96 -27.95
CA ALA A 287 3.06 4.13 -29.09
C ALA A 287 1.79 3.33 -28.78
N ARG A 288 0.96 3.10 -29.80
CA ARG A 288 -0.20 2.23 -29.72
C ARG A 288 0.19 0.82 -30.14
N VAL A 289 -0.17 -0.16 -29.33
CA VAL A 289 0.13 -1.56 -29.56
C VAL A 289 -1.08 -2.44 -29.27
N ARG A 290 -1.12 -3.58 -29.95
CA ARG A 290 -2.08 -4.63 -29.67
C ARG A 290 -1.59 -5.46 -28.50
N CYS A 291 -2.44 -5.73 -27.52
CA CYS A 291 -2.13 -6.63 -26.41
C CYS A 291 -3.32 -7.51 -26.05
N ARG A 292 -3.04 -8.65 -25.41
CA ARG A 292 -4.05 -9.55 -24.85
C ARG A 292 -3.90 -9.66 -23.34
N VAL A 293 -5.01 -9.57 -22.61
CA VAL A 293 -5.01 -9.75 -21.16
C VAL A 293 -4.91 -11.24 -20.84
N VAL A 294 -3.77 -11.66 -20.32
CA VAL A 294 -3.51 -13.08 -19.99
C VAL A 294 -3.75 -13.41 -18.51
N GLY A 295 -3.71 -12.40 -17.65
CA GLY A 295 -3.84 -12.59 -16.21
C GLY A 295 -4.19 -11.29 -15.49
N ARG A 296 -4.51 -11.43 -14.20
CA ARG A 296 -4.74 -10.31 -13.28
C ARG A 296 -3.90 -10.54 -12.04
N ARG A 297 -3.32 -9.46 -11.50
CA ARG A 297 -2.60 -9.49 -10.22
C ARG A 297 -3.35 -8.57 -9.27
N ALA A 298 -3.92 -9.15 -8.21
CA ALA A 298 -4.58 -8.42 -7.13
C ALA A 298 -3.54 -7.77 -6.20
#